data_AF-A0A2M8ER76-F1
#
_entry.id   AF-A0A2M8ER76-F1
#
_cell.length_a   1.000
_cell.length_b   1.000
_cell.length_c   1.000
_cell.angle_alpha   90.00
_cell.angle_beta   90.00
_cell.angle_gamma   90.00
#
_symmetry.space_group_name_H-M   'P 1'
#
loop_
_entity.id
_entity.type
_entity.pdbx_description
1 polymer ?
#
loop_
_entity_poly.entity_id
_entity_poly.type
_entity_poly.pdbx_seq_one_letter_code
_entity_poly.pdbx_strand_id
1 'polypeptide(L)'
;MNPILKAHCETGHFSHGYLLIGDREKSLISGRKAAAILLNYKESALASHPDFYEKFFDFFKLEQSNDLKRKLSIKPILAERKVFLLGINSFDHEAVNGLSKIIEDSPEDCYFFFMTDFLEDVPVVVRSKLVNLFEEGSFELSKERRDFYEKFLITNPAERFTLAKNAASDKKNALEFLNEVEIILSEKIKEEHSPEIFKSLLYSLEELQVNRRFLFDRVSLPKMIIEHFALILPQLR
;
A
#
# COMPACT_ATOMS: atom_id res chain seq x y z
N MET A 1 -4.39 2.25 14.41
CA MET A 1 -3.34 2.69 13.48
C MET A 1 -2.40 1.56 13.21
N ASN A 2 -2.48 1.06 11.98
CA ASN A 2 -1.64 -0.01 11.50
C ASN A 2 -0.14 0.34 11.68
N PRO A 3 0.68 -0.61 12.15
CA PRO A 3 2.12 -0.43 12.39
C PRO A 3 2.93 0.06 11.18
N ILE A 4 2.58 -0.37 9.96
CA ILE A 4 3.23 0.10 8.71
C ILE A 4 2.98 1.58 8.55
N LEU A 5 1.71 1.97 8.66
CA LEU A 5 1.32 3.36 8.56
C LEU A 5 1.95 4.19 9.68
N LYS A 6 2.07 3.64 10.88
CA LYS A 6 2.78 4.28 11.99
C LYS A 6 4.25 4.53 11.66
N ALA A 7 4.96 3.53 11.14
CA ALA A 7 6.35 3.68 10.73
C ALA A 7 6.51 4.76 9.65
N HIS A 8 5.64 4.75 8.63
CA HIS A 8 5.66 5.78 7.58
C HIS A 8 5.36 7.19 8.12
N CYS A 9 4.45 7.29 9.09
CA CYS A 9 4.17 8.53 9.82
C CYS A 9 5.39 9.05 10.61
N GLU A 10 6.16 8.16 11.22
CA GLU A 10 7.33 8.52 12.02
C GLU A 10 8.56 8.86 11.16
N THR A 11 8.76 8.16 10.05
CA THR A 11 9.88 8.39 9.14
C THR A 11 9.62 9.51 8.13
N GLY A 12 8.36 9.88 7.91
CA GLY A 12 7.94 10.82 6.87
C GLY A 12 7.99 10.26 5.45
N HIS A 13 8.30 8.97 5.29
CA HIS A 13 8.38 8.28 3.99
C HIS A 13 7.07 7.54 3.74
N PHE A 14 6.20 8.14 2.93
CA PHE A 14 4.90 7.57 2.61
C PHE A 14 4.88 7.00 1.19
N SER A 15 4.21 5.86 1.00
CA SER A 15 3.70 5.46 -0.31
C SER A 15 2.60 6.44 -0.77
N HIS A 16 2.46 6.58 -2.09
CA HIS A 16 1.39 7.35 -2.73
C HIS A 16 -0.02 6.84 -2.41
N GLY A 17 -0.19 5.58 -2.01
CA GLY A 17 -1.52 5.01 -1.77
C GLY A 17 -1.55 3.85 -0.77
N TYR A 18 -2.59 3.85 0.07
CA TYR A 18 -2.87 2.83 1.08
C TYR A 18 -4.30 2.34 0.97
N LEU A 19 -4.51 1.06 1.30
CA LEU A 19 -5.82 0.45 1.48
C LEU A 19 -5.94 -0.04 2.92
N LEU A 20 -6.74 0.64 3.73
CA LEU A 20 -7.07 0.28 5.11
C LEU A 20 -8.26 -0.69 5.09
N ILE A 21 -8.08 -1.87 5.65
CA ILE A 21 -9.01 -3.00 5.53
C ILE A 21 -9.48 -3.43 6.92
N GLY A 22 -10.77 -3.61 7.10
CA GLY A 22 -11.38 -4.11 8.32
C GLY A 22 -12.23 -3.04 8.99
N ASP A 23 -12.07 -2.85 10.30
CA ASP A 23 -12.93 -1.94 11.06
C ASP A 23 -12.88 -0.50 10.51
N ARG A 24 -14.04 0.01 10.10
CA ARG A 24 -14.19 1.30 9.46
C ARG A 24 -13.87 2.47 10.39
N GLU A 25 -14.24 2.40 11.67
CA GLU A 25 -13.93 3.48 12.61
C GLU A 25 -12.43 3.57 12.88
N LYS A 26 -11.77 2.43 13.07
CA LYS A 26 -10.31 2.36 13.24
C LYS A 26 -9.59 2.83 11.98
N SER A 27 -10.02 2.37 10.81
CA SER A 27 -9.48 2.81 9.51
C SER A 27 -9.60 4.33 9.34
N LEU A 28 -10.77 4.89 9.68
CA LEU A 28 -11.01 6.33 9.61
C LEU A 28 -10.07 7.11 10.54
N ILE A 29 -9.91 6.66 11.79
CA ILE A 29 -9.00 7.28 12.75
C ILE A 29 -7.54 7.20 12.26
N SER A 30 -7.12 6.02 11.77
CA SER A 30 -5.78 5.82 11.20
C SER A 30 -5.51 6.72 10.00
N GLY A 31 -6.44 6.78 9.04
CA GLY A 31 -6.34 7.63 7.86
C GLY A 31 -6.31 9.11 8.18
N ARG A 32 -7.14 9.58 9.12
CA ARG A 32 -7.12 10.97 9.59
C ARG A 32 -5.82 11.34 10.30
N LYS A 33 -5.27 10.45 11.13
CA LYS A 33 -3.96 10.68 11.76
C LYS A 33 -2.85 10.82 10.74
N ALA A 34 -2.80 9.93 9.75
CA ALA A 34 -1.82 10.02 8.66
C ALA A 34 -2.01 11.31 7.85
N ALA A 35 -3.25 11.70 7.54
CA ALA A 35 -3.56 12.94 6.85
C ALA A 35 -3.12 14.18 7.65
N ALA A 36 -3.36 14.20 8.96
CA ALA A 36 -2.93 15.28 9.85
C ALA A 36 -1.40 15.48 9.81
N ILE A 37 -0.65 14.38 9.82
CA ILE A 37 0.82 14.40 9.74
C ILE A 37 1.27 14.88 8.36
N LEU A 38 0.73 14.31 7.28
CA LEU A 38 1.06 14.70 5.90
C LEU A 38 0.79 16.18 5.61
N LEU A 39 -0.30 16.72 6.15
CA LEU A 39 -0.69 18.11 5.96
C LEU A 39 -0.09 19.06 7.00
N ASN A 40 0.68 18.54 7.97
CA ASN A 40 1.16 19.28 9.14
C ASN A 40 0.05 20.11 9.83
N TYR A 41 -1.09 19.46 10.06
CA TYR A 41 -2.32 20.11 10.52
C TYR A 41 -2.95 19.37 11.69
N LYS A 42 -3.85 20.04 12.43
CA LYS A 42 -4.56 19.42 13.54
C LYS A 42 -5.65 18.47 13.04
N GLU A 43 -5.66 17.23 13.54
CA GLU A 43 -6.65 16.20 13.20
C GLU A 43 -8.08 16.70 13.36
N SER A 44 -8.38 17.42 14.45
CA SER A 44 -9.70 17.96 14.76
C SER A 44 -10.22 19.00 13.77
N ALA A 45 -9.35 19.57 12.93
CA ALA A 45 -9.69 20.62 11.97
C ALA A 45 -9.53 20.17 10.51
N LEU A 46 -9.15 18.90 10.27
CA LEU A 46 -8.93 18.35 8.92
C LEU A 46 -10.14 18.52 8.00
N ALA A 47 -11.35 18.35 8.51
CA ALA A 47 -12.58 18.47 7.72
C ALA A 47 -12.74 19.86 7.05
N SER A 48 -12.07 20.89 7.55
CA SER A 48 -12.04 22.24 6.98
C SER A 48 -10.81 22.54 6.12
N HIS A 49 -9.85 21.62 6.05
CA HIS A 49 -8.61 21.83 5.31
C HIS A 49 -8.87 21.69 3.80
N PRO A 50 -8.52 22.69 2.97
CA PRO A 50 -8.84 22.68 1.54
C PRO A 50 -8.13 21.56 0.76
N ASP A 51 -6.97 21.11 1.24
CA ASP A 51 -6.19 20.01 0.64
C ASP A 51 -6.48 18.63 1.26
N PHE A 52 -7.48 18.54 2.13
CA PHE A 52 -7.98 17.27 2.65
C PHE A 52 -9.33 16.94 2.02
N TYR A 53 -9.43 15.77 1.40
CA TYR A 53 -10.66 15.31 0.79
C TYR A 53 -11.12 13.99 1.40
N GLU A 54 -12.16 14.06 2.23
CA GLU A 54 -12.78 12.90 2.85
C GLU A 54 -14.14 12.61 2.24
N LYS A 55 -14.34 11.39 1.73
CA LYS A 55 -15.64 10.93 1.23
C LYS A 55 -15.85 9.44 1.46
N PHE A 56 -17.13 9.06 1.52
CA PHE A 56 -17.57 7.69 1.60
C PHE A 56 -18.53 7.40 0.46
N PHE A 57 -18.36 6.25 -0.18
CA PHE A 57 -19.14 5.81 -1.32
C PHE A 57 -19.59 4.37 -1.11
N ASP A 58 -20.91 4.16 -1.07
CA ASP A 58 -21.44 2.79 -1.06
C ASP A 58 -21.19 2.10 -2.40
N PHE A 59 -21.28 2.86 -3.50
CA PHE A 59 -21.02 2.38 -4.86
C PHE A 59 -20.27 3.46 -5.66
N PHE A 60 -19.02 3.19 -6.04
CA PHE A 60 -18.12 4.11 -6.72
C PHE A 60 -18.27 4.01 -8.24
N LYS A 61 -18.74 5.09 -8.89
CA LYS A 61 -19.00 5.16 -10.33
C LYS A 61 -17.99 6.04 -11.08
N LEU A 62 -18.09 6.00 -12.41
CA LEU A 62 -17.26 6.80 -13.32
C LEU A 62 -17.30 8.30 -12.98
N GLU A 63 -18.45 8.83 -12.56
CA GLU A 63 -18.61 10.23 -12.16
C GLU A 63 -17.70 10.60 -10.98
N GLN A 64 -17.64 9.75 -9.95
CA GLN A 64 -16.77 9.96 -8.80
C GLN A 64 -15.29 9.88 -9.20
N SER A 65 -14.93 8.98 -10.11
CA SER A 65 -13.57 8.93 -10.69
C SER A 65 -13.22 10.23 -11.41
N ASN A 66 -14.15 10.79 -12.19
CA ASN A 66 -13.92 12.06 -12.90
C ASN A 66 -13.81 13.25 -11.94
N ASP A 67 -14.63 13.29 -10.88
CA ASP A 67 -14.51 14.32 -9.83
C ASP A 67 -13.16 14.24 -9.11
N LEU A 68 -12.73 13.03 -8.73
CA LEU A 68 -11.43 12.80 -8.09
C LEU A 68 -10.29 13.30 -8.99
N LYS A 69 -10.34 13.00 -10.29
CA LYS A 69 -9.36 13.48 -11.28
C LYS A 69 -9.32 15.01 -11.36
N ARG A 70 -10.48 15.68 -11.35
CA ARG A 70 -10.53 17.15 -11.33
C ARG A 70 -9.89 17.72 -10.07
N LYS A 71 -10.19 17.14 -8.91
CA LYS A 71 -9.61 17.57 -7.62
C LYS A 71 -8.10 17.38 -7.57
N LEU A 72 -7.60 16.29 -8.15
CA LEU A 72 -6.17 16.00 -8.28
C LEU A 72 -5.44 17.01 -9.18
N SER A 73 -6.10 17.46 -10.25
CA SER A 73 -5.49 18.40 -11.21
C SER A 73 -5.25 19.80 -10.66
N ILE A 74 -5.93 20.15 -9.56
CA ILE A 74 -5.74 21.43 -8.86
C ILE A 74 -4.52 21.26 -7.95
N LYS A 75 -3.59 22.22 -7.92
CA LYS A 75 -2.46 22.19 -6.97
C LYS A 75 -2.95 22.31 -5.52
N PRO A 76 -2.17 21.84 -4.53
CA PRO A 76 -2.43 22.16 -3.13
C PRO A 76 -2.57 23.69 -2.92
N ILE A 77 -3.49 24.09 -2.04
CA ILE A 77 -3.85 25.49 -1.77
C ILE A 77 -3.10 26.02 -0.55
N LEU A 78 -3.12 25.27 0.56
CA LEU A 78 -2.59 25.71 1.85
C LEU A 78 -1.41 24.86 2.32
N ALA A 79 -1.44 23.56 2.04
CA ALA A 79 -0.33 22.64 2.32
C ALA A 79 0.57 22.44 1.10
N GLU A 80 1.71 21.77 1.30
CA GLU A 80 2.57 21.29 0.21
C GLU A 80 2.06 19.99 -0.42
N ARG A 81 1.03 19.37 0.18
CA ARG A 81 0.54 18.04 -0.16
C ARG A 81 -0.98 18.03 -0.19
N LYS A 82 -1.55 17.06 -0.91
CA LYS A 82 -2.99 16.78 -0.93
C LYS A 82 -3.27 15.36 -0.46
N VAL A 83 -4.30 15.20 0.37
CA VAL A 83 -4.64 13.90 0.94
C VAL A 83 -6.09 13.56 0.66
N PHE A 84 -6.31 12.37 0.11
CA PHE A 84 -7.62 11.80 -0.19
C PHE A 84 -7.89 10.63 0.74
N LEU A 85 -8.94 10.72 1.57
CA LEU A 85 -9.41 9.66 2.46
C LEU A 85 -10.78 9.17 1.98
N LEU A 86 -10.82 8.00 1.35
CA LEU A 86 -11.96 7.51 0.59
C LEU A 86 -12.42 6.17 1.13
N GLY A 87 -13.60 6.10 1.73
CA GLY A 87 -14.26 4.81 2.01
C GLY A 87 -15.05 4.34 0.80
N ILE A 88 -14.81 3.11 0.34
CA ILE A 88 -15.50 2.55 -0.83
C ILE A 88 -15.90 1.10 -0.56
N ASN A 89 -17.19 0.79 -0.68
CA ASN A 89 -17.70 -0.56 -0.45
C ASN A 89 -17.83 -1.39 -1.73
N SER A 90 -18.00 -0.74 -2.88
CA SER A 90 -18.14 -1.44 -4.16
C SER A 90 -17.89 -0.50 -5.35
N PHE A 91 -17.64 -1.07 -6.52
CA PHE A 91 -17.23 -0.34 -7.72
C PHE A 91 -18.08 -0.68 -8.92
N ASP A 92 -18.38 0.33 -9.72
CA ASP A 92 -18.77 0.16 -11.12
C ASP A 92 -17.55 -0.25 -11.96
N HIS A 93 -17.77 -1.17 -12.91
CA HIS A 93 -16.69 -1.74 -13.72
C HIS A 93 -15.94 -0.65 -14.53
N GLU A 94 -16.66 0.37 -15.02
CA GLU A 94 -16.04 1.48 -15.75
C GLU A 94 -15.20 2.38 -14.83
N ALA A 95 -15.59 2.51 -13.55
CA ALA A 95 -14.90 3.33 -12.57
C ALA A 95 -13.56 2.73 -12.14
N VAL A 96 -13.43 1.39 -12.15
CA VAL A 96 -12.21 0.68 -11.76
C VAL A 96 -11.00 1.13 -12.58
N ASN A 97 -11.15 1.18 -13.91
CA ASN A 97 -10.06 1.56 -14.81
C ASN A 97 -9.68 3.04 -14.64
N GLY A 98 -10.69 3.90 -14.45
CA GLY A 98 -10.48 5.33 -14.19
C GLY A 98 -9.70 5.56 -12.89
N LEU A 99 -10.12 4.92 -11.80
CA LEU A 99 -9.48 5.04 -10.49
C LEU A 99 -8.05 4.47 -10.50
N SER A 100 -7.87 3.30 -11.09
CA SER A 100 -6.55 2.66 -11.20
C SER A 100 -5.57 3.58 -11.92
N LYS A 101 -6.00 4.28 -12.98
CA LYS A 101 -5.16 5.25 -13.70
C LYS A 101 -4.89 6.51 -12.88
N ILE A 102 -5.87 6.99 -12.11
CA ILE A 102 -5.68 8.16 -11.23
C ILE A 102 -4.61 7.90 -10.16
N ILE A 103 -4.58 6.69 -9.59
CA ILE A 103 -3.58 6.32 -8.58
C ILE A 103 -2.19 6.23 -9.22
N GLU A 104 -2.09 5.69 -10.43
CA GLU A 104 -0.81 5.54 -11.15
C GLU A 104 -0.22 6.86 -11.63
N ASP A 105 -1.06 7.73 -12.19
CA ASP A 105 -0.66 9.02 -12.75
C ASP A 105 -0.65 10.14 -11.68
N SER A 106 -0.73 9.81 -10.38
CA SER A 106 -0.86 10.81 -9.34
C SER A 106 0.41 11.63 -9.13
N PRO A 107 0.31 12.95 -8.90
CA PRO A 107 1.44 13.77 -8.48
C PRO A 107 2.11 13.23 -7.20
N GLU A 108 3.43 13.43 -7.06
CA GLU A 108 4.21 12.96 -5.89
C GLU A 108 3.76 13.58 -4.55
N ASP A 109 3.09 14.73 -4.61
CA ASP A 109 2.52 15.43 -3.46
C ASP A 109 1.08 15.00 -3.13
N CYS A 110 0.53 14.00 -3.82
CA CYS A 110 -0.82 13.48 -3.60
C CYS A 110 -0.79 12.09 -2.95
N TYR A 111 -1.57 11.93 -1.87
CA TYR A 111 -1.63 10.69 -1.09
C TYR A 111 -3.06 10.17 -1.00
N PHE A 112 -3.23 8.87 -1.20
CA PHE A 112 -4.53 8.20 -1.11
C PHE A 112 -4.59 7.25 0.07
N PHE A 113 -5.69 7.30 0.81
CA PHE A 113 -6.07 6.35 1.84
C PHE A 113 -7.46 5.84 1.50
N PHE A 114 -7.52 4.63 0.93
CA PHE A 114 -8.78 3.93 0.71
C PHE A 114 -9.15 3.16 1.96
N MET A 115 -10.44 3.05 2.26
CA MET A 115 -10.96 2.25 3.36
C MET A 115 -12.02 1.30 2.84
N THR A 116 -11.96 0.05 3.28
CA THR A 116 -12.93 -1.01 2.94
C THR A 116 -13.11 -1.95 4.12
N ASP A 117 -14.28 -2.56 4.23
CA ASP A 117 -14.54 -3.57 5.25
C ASP A 117 -13.84 -4.89 4.87
N PHE A 118 -13.89 -5.27 3.58
CA PHE A 118 -13.27 -6.49 3.05
C PHE A 118 -12.32 -6.21 1.88
N LEU A 119 -11.29 -7.05 1.74
CA LEU A 119 -10.30 -6.91 0.66
C LEU A 119 -10.93 -7.18 -0.71
N GLU A 120 -11.88 -8.10 -0.77
CA GLU A 120 -12.55 -8.58 -1.98
C GLU A 120 -13.39 -7.49 -2.64
N ASP A 121 -13.86 -6.51 -1.87
CA ASP A 121 -14.65 -5.37 -2.34
C ASP A 121 -13.85 -4.45 -3.27
N VAL A 122 -12.51 -4.49 -3.16
CA VAL A 122 -11.62 -3.69 -4.00
C VAL A 122 -11.11 -4.53 -5.17
N PRO A 123 -11.26 -4.07 -6.43
CA PRO A 123 -10.71 -4.76 -7.58
C PRO A 123 -9.20 -4.97 -7.48
N VAL A 124 -8.71 -6.13 -7.93
CA VAL A 124 -7.28 -6.48 -7.88
C VAL A 124 -6.39 -5.40 -8.50
N VAL A 125 -6.79 -4.83 -9.64
CA VAL A 125 -6.08 -3.76 -10.37
C VAL A 125 -6.00 -2.42 -9.63
N VAL A 126 -6.81 -2.23 -8.59
CA VAL A 126 -6.73 -1.06 -7.70
C VAL A 126 -5.91 -1.41 -6.47
N ARG A 127 -6.26 -2.52 -5.80
CA ARG A 127 -5.52 -3.04 -4.62
C ARG A 127 -4.03 -3.09 -4.85
N SER A 128 -3.65 -3.48 -6.05
CA SER A 128 -2.29 -3.76 -6.38
C SER A 128 -1.41 -2.53 -6.58
N LYS A 129 -1.98 -1.33 -6.58
CA LYS A 129 -1.26 -0.06 -6.59
C LYS A 129 -1.15 0.53 -5.18
N LEU A 130 -1.74 -0.13 -4.20
CA LEU A 130 -1.87 0.36 -2.83
C LEU A 130 -1.10 -0.55 -1.88
N VAL A 131 -0.67 0.03 -0.76
CA VAL A 131 -0.18 -0.72 0.41
C VAL A 131 -1.39 -1.25 1.17
N ASN A 132 -1.54 -2.56 1.28
CA ASN A 132 -2.70 -3.18 1.94
C ASN A 132 -2.45 -3.29 3.46
N LEU A 133 -3.30 -2.66 4.25
CA LEU A 133 -3.16 -2.52 5.70
C LEU A 133 -4.42 -3.03 6.41
N PHE A 134 -4.31 -4.16 7.11
CA PHE A 134 -5.43 -4.72 7.88
C PHE A 134 -5.46 -4.09 9.29
N GLU A 135 -6.61 -3.57 9.74
CA GLU A 135 -6.81 -2.96 11.05
C GLU A 135 -7.01 -4.02 12.15
N GLU A 136 -7.78 -5.07 11.89
CA GLU A 136 -7.94 -6.25 12.75
C GLU A 136 -8.17 -7.48 11.89
N GLY A 137 -7.57 -8.61 12.27
CA GLY A 137 -7.42 -9.75 11.38
C GLY A 137 -6.11 -9.60 10.63
N SER A 138 -5.08 -10.21 11.21
CA SER A 138 -3.97 -10.71 10.44
C SER A 138 -4.52 -11.33 9.15
N PHE A 139 -3.92 -11.00 8.00
CA PHE A 139 -3.56 -12.11 7.12
C PHE A 139 -2.70 -13.02 8.00
N GLU A 140 -3.34 -13.91 8.76
CA GLU A 140 -2.64 -14.90 9.56
C GLU A 140 -2.17 -15.85 8.51
N LEU A 141 -0.97 -15.56 7.99
CA LEU A 141 -0.24 -16.50 7.19
C LEU A 141 -0.31 -17.80 7.98
N SER A 142 -0.77 -18.86 7.31
CA SER A 142 -0.67 -20.18 7.93
C SER A 142 0.78 -20.36 8.40
N LYS A 143 0.98 -21.09 9.49
CA LYS A 143 2.33 -21.29 10.05
C LYS A 143 3.33 -21.69 8.96
N GLU A 144 2.92 -22.55 8.05
CA GLU A 144 3.69 -22.98 6.88
C GLU A 144 4.09 -21.82 5.94
N ARG A 145 3.17 -20.90 5.63
CA ARG A 145 3.45 -19.73 4.81
C ARG A 145 4.36 -18.75 5.54
N ARG A 146 4.11 -18.49 6.83
CA ARG A 146 4.99 -17.62 7.63
C ARG A 146 6.41 -18.16 7.67
N ASP A 147 6.58 -19.44 8.01
CA ASP A 147 7.89 -20.11 8.04
C ASP A 147 8.60 -20.02 6.68
N PHE A 148 7.86 -20.12 5.57
CA PHE A 148 8.40 -19.95 4.23
C PHE A 148 8.94 -18.53 3.98
N TYR A 149 8.17 -17.47 4.29
CA TYR A 149 8.59 -16.09 4.04
C TYR A 149 9.66 -15.59 5.00
N GLU A 150 9.63 -16.04 6.26
CA GLU A 150 10.74 -15.80 7.19
C GLU A 150 12.03 -16.44 6.67
N LYS A 151 11.96 -17.72 6.26
CA LYS A 151 13.09 -18.40 5.62
C LYS A 151 13.54 -17.67 4.35
N PHE A 152 12.60 -17.19 3.54
CA PHE A 152 12.93 -16.40 2.36
C PHE A 152 13.76 -15.17 2.74
N LEU A 153 13.34 -14.35 3.71
CA LEU A 153 14.05 -13.11 4.07
C LEU A 153 15.45 -13.31 4.68
N ILE A 154 15.67 -14.42 5.38
CA ILE A 154 16.96 -14.71 6.04
C ILE A 154 17.96 -15.43 5.13
N THR A 155 17.52 -16.06 4.03
CA THR A 155 18.39 -16.87 3.17
C THR A 155 19.23 -16.02 2.21
N ASN A 156 20.29 -16.61 1.66
CA ASN A 156 21.17 -15.90 0.73
C ASN A 156 20.46 -15.64 -0.63
N PRO A 157 20.95 -14.70 -1.46
CA PRO A 157 20.31 -14.37 -2.75
C PRO A 157 20.10 -15.57 -3.68
N ALA A 158 21.01 -16.54 -3.73
CA ALA A 158 20.89 -17.71 -4.61
C ALA A 158 19.76 -18.65 -4.19
N GLU A 159 19.61 -18.88 -2.88
CA GLU A 159 18.51 -19.66 -2.31
C GLU A 159 17.17 -18.94 -2.46
N ARG A 160 17.11 -17.63 -2.20
CA ARG A 160 15.91 -16.80 -2.42
C ARG A 160 15.44 -16.85 -3.86
N PHE A 161 16.35 -16.72 -4.82
CA PHE A 161 16.01 -16.84 -6.25
C PHE A 161 15.36 -18.19 -6.58
N THR A 162 15.84 -19.27 -5.95
CA THR A 162 15.27 -20.61 -6.13
C THR A 162 13.87 -20.71 -5.50
N LEU A 163 13.64 -20.11 -4.34
CA LEU A 163 12.32 -20.05 -3.69
C LEU A 163 11.32 -19.22 -4.52
N ALA A 164 11.78 -18.10 -5.07
CA ALA A 164 10.98 -17.16 -5.87
C ALA A 164 10.54 -17.74 -7.22
N LYS A 165 11.34 -18.63 -7.83
CA LYS A 165 11.10 -19.21 -9.16
C LYS A 165 9.72 -19.85 -9.34
N ASN A 166 9.18 -20.41 -8.25
CA ASN A 166 7.91 -21.13 -8.25
C ASN A 166 6.75 -20.30 -7.71
N ALA A 167 7.00 -19.12 -7.15
CA ALA A 167 6.00 -18.32 -6.47
C ALA A 167 5.19 -17.40 -7.40
N ALA A 168 5.63 -17.19 -8.64
CA ALA A 168 5.14 -16.10 -9.50
C ALA A 168 4.90 -16.52 -10.95
N SER A 169 4.03 -17.51 -11.17
CA SER A 169 3.64 -17.96 -12.51
C SER A 169 2.78 -16.95 -13.27
N ASP A 170 2.01 -16.12 -12.55
CA ASP A 170 1.12 -15.11 -13.10
C ASP A 170 1.10 -13.84 -12.23
N LYS A 171 0.42 -12.79 -12.70
CA LYS A 171 0.33 -11.50 -11.99
C LYS A 171 -0.35 -11.63 -10.63
N LYS A 172 -1.31 -12.54 -10.48
CA LYS A 172 -2.04 -12.73 -9.23
C LYS A 172 -1.12 -13.34 -8.17
N ASN A 173 -0.42 -14.42 -8.51
CA ASN A 173 0.50 -15.10 -7.59
C ASN A 173 1.71 -14.21 -7.23
N ALA A 174 2.21 -13.44 -8.19
CA ALA A 174 3.27 -12.46 -7.91
C ALA A 174 2.82 -11.35 -6.95
N LEU A 175 1.58 -10.87 -7.10
CA LEU A 175 1.01 -9.88 -6.18
C LEU A 175 0.79 -10.47 -4.78
N GLU A 176 0.26 -11.70 -4.70
CA GLU A 176 0.13 -12.43 -3.43
C GLU A 176 1.49 -12.57 -2.75
N PHE A 177 2.52 -12.99 -3.48
CA PHE A 177 3.88 -13.09 -2.95
C PHE A 177 4.39 -11.77 -2.35
N LEU A 178 4.26 -10.65 -3.07
CA LEU A 178 4.70 -9.35 -2.55
C LEU A 178 3.90 -8.94 -1.30
N ASN A 179 2.60 -9.20 -1.26
CA ASN A 179 1.78 -8.88 -0.09
C ASN A 179 2.21 -9.71 1.14
N GLU A 180 2.47 -11.00 0.96
CA GLU A 180 2.89 -11.87 2.06
C GLU A 180 4.29 -11.51 2.59
N VAL A 181 5.22 -11.12 1.70
CA VAL A 181 6.52 -10.55 2.11
C VAL A 181 6.36 -9.24 2.86
N GLU A 182 5.49 -8.34 2.40
CA GLU A 182 5.22 -7.06 3.05
C GLU A 182 4.71 -7.25 4.48
N ILE A 183 3.85 -8.23 4.71
CA ILE A 183 3.34 -8.58 6.05
C ILE A 183 4.50 -8.93 6.98
N ILE A 184 5.39 -9.86 6.59
CA ILE A 184 6.51 -10.28 7.44
C ILE A 184 7.50 -9.13 7.68
N LEU A 185 7.84 -8.35 6.65
CA LEU A 185 8.72 -7.17 6.80
C LEU A 185 8.15 -6.18 7.82
N SER A 186 6.84 -5.98 7.78
CA SER A 186 6.13 -5.05 8.63
C SER A 186 6.01 -5.52 10.07
N GLU A 187 5.88 -6.83 10.29
CA GLU A 187 5.97 -7.43 11.62
C GLU A 187 7.36 -7.21 12.21
N LYS A 188 8.41 -7.50 11.44
CA LYS A 188 9.81 -7.29 11.85
C LYS A 188 10.12 -5.84 12.21
N ILE A 189 9.56 -4.86 11.49
CA ILE A 189 9.74 -3.44 11.82
C ILE A 189 9.22 -3.09 13.22
N LYS A 190 8.18 -3.77 13.74
CA LYS A 190 7.66 -3.51 15.09
C LYS A 190 8.63 -3.94 16.18
N GLU A 191 9.31 -5.05 15.93
CA GLU A 191 10.16 -5.74 16.88
C GLU A 191 11.60 -5.24 16.81
N GLU A 192 11.95 -4.52 15.75
CA GLU A 192 13.31 -4.07 15.48
C GLU A 192 13.64 -2.74 16.17
N HIS A 193 14.75 -2.73 16.89
CA HIS A 193 15.27 -1.57 17.60
C HIS A 193 16.65 -1.13 17.09
N SER A 194 17.30 -1.95 16.25
CA SER A 194 18.57 -1.63 15.60
C SER A 194 18.36 -0.67 14.42
N PRO A 195 19.01 0.51 14.42
CA PRO A 195 18.90 1.47 13.31
C PRO A 195 19.36 0.91 11.95
N GLU A 196 20.34 0.01 11.95
CA GLU A 196 20.91 -0.58 10.73
C GLU A 196 19.92 -1.55 10.08
N ILE A 197 19.33 -2.46 10.88
CA ILE A 197 18.34 -3.43 10.41
C ILE A 197 17.05 -2.71 10.02
N PHE A 198 16.63 -1.70 10.79
CA PHE A 198 15.49 -0.86 10.45
C PHE A 198 15.63 -0.21 9.08
N LYS A 199 16.82 0.33 8.75
CA LYS A 199 17.10 0.89 7.42
C LYS A 199 16.99 -0.16 6.31
N SER A 200 17.50 -1.37 6.54
CA SER A 200 17.37 -2.47 5.57
C SER A 200 15.92 -2.93 5.38
N LEU A 201 15.11 -2.92 6.43
CA LEU A 201 13.67 -3.22 6.36
C LEU A 201 12.92 -2.16 5.55
N LEU A 202 13.22 -0.88 5.76
CA LEU A 202 12.64 0.22 4.97
C LEU A 202 13.01 0.11 3.48
N TYR A 203 14.29 -0.09 3.18
CA TYR A 203 14.74 -0.30 1.79
C TYR A 203 13.99 -1.48 1.14
N SER A 204 13.79 -2.57 1.88
CA SER A 204 13.04 -3.73 1.39
C SER A 204 11.58 -3.39 1.05
N LEU A 205 10.93 -2.56 1.86
CA LEU A 205 9.56 -2.08 1.60
C LEU A 205 9.49 -1.13 0.40
N GLU A 206 10.48 -0.24 0.24
CA GLU A 206 10.56 0.65 -0.92
C GLU A 206 10.71 -0.15 -2.22
N GLU A 207 11.63 -1.11 -2.24
CA GLU A 207 11.81 -2.01 -3.39
C GLU A 207 10.55 -2.82 -3.66
N LEU A 208 9.83 -3.23 -2.62
CA LEU A 208 8.56 -3.93 -2.77
C LEU A 208 7.53 -3.06 -3.50
N GLN A 209 7.40 -1.78 -3.15
CA GLN A 209 6.51 -0.85 -3.87
C GLN A 209 6.94 -0.66 -5.33
N VAL A 210 8.24 -0.53 -5.58
CA VAL A 210 8.78 -0.39 -6.94
C VAL A 210 8.42 -1.61 -7.79
N ASN A 211 8.68 -2.82 -7.29
CA ASN A 211 8.39 -4.07 -7.98
C ASN A 211 6.87 -4.29 -8.15
N ARG A 212 6.08 -3.89 -7.15
CA ARG A 212 4.61 -3.88 -7.24
C ARG A 212 4.13 -3.02 -8.40
N ARG A 213 4.64 -1.80 -8.59
CA ARG A 213 4.29 -0.96 -9.75
C ARG A 213 4.60 -1.66 -11.07
N PHE A 214 5.80 -2.24 -11.21
CA PHE A 214 6.19 -2.97 -12.42
C PHE A 214 5.28 -4.16 -12.73
N LEU A 215 4.68 -4.83 -11.74
CA LEU A 215 3.74 -5.93 -12.01
C LEU A 215 2.50 -5.47 -12.81
N PHE A 216 2.12 -4.19 -12.70
CA PHE A 216 0.92 -3.66 -13.38
C PHE A 216 1.18 -3.12 -14.77
N ASP A 217 2.44 -3.01 -15.20
CA ASP A 217 2.77 -2.68 -16.57
C ASP A 217 2.19 -3.71 -17.55
N ARG A 218 1.72 -3.24 -18.72
CA ARG A 218 1.04 -4.09 -19.71
C ARG A 218 1.91 -5.23 -20.24
N VAL A 219 3.23 -5.05 -20.27
CA VAL A 219 4.22 -6.01 -20.81
C VAL A 219 5.03 -6.65 -19.68
N SER A 220 4.58 -6.54 -18.43
CA SER A 220 5.32 -7.07 -17.29
C SER A 220 5.41 -8.59 -17.33
N LEU A 221 6.57 -9.11 -16.95
CA LEU A 221 6.82 -10.54 -16.76
C LEU A 221 6.88 -10.78 -15.25
N PRO A 222 5.80 -11.26 -14.61
CA PRO A 222 5.70 -11.36 -13.16
C PRO A 222 6.84 -12.18 -12.55
N LYS A 223 7.21 -13.26 -13.24
CA LYS A 223 8.35 -14.10 -12.87
C LYS A 223 9.66 -13.33 -12.78
N MET A 224 9.98 -12.51 -13.79
CA MET A 224 11.22 -11.72 -13.79
C MET A 224 11.24 -10.68 -12.67
N ILE A 225 10.08 -10.07 -12.38
CA ILE A 225 9.96 -9.06 -11.32
C ILE A 225 10.21 -9.69 -9.95
N ILE A 226 9.61 -10.85 -9.68
CA ILE A 226 9.77 -11.54 -8.40
C ILE A 226 11.17 -12.15 -8.25
N GLU A 227 11.75 -12.66 -9.33
CA GLU A 227 13.14 -13.12 -9.38
C GLU A 227 14.13 -11.97 -9.12
N HIS A 228 13.91 -10.81 -9.73
CA HIS A 228 14.70 -9.60 -9.48
C HIS A 228 14.56 -9.14 -8.02
N PHE A 229 13.33 -9.02 -7.54
CA PHE A 229 13.05 -8.64 -6.15
C PHE A 229 13.76 -9.57 -5.15
N ALA A 230 13.76 -10.88 -5.40
CA ALA A 230 14.45 -11.86 -4.55
C ALA A 230 15.98 -11.68 -4.49
N LEU A 231 16.59 -11.10 -5.53
CA LEU A 231 18.04 -10.88 -5.61
C LEU A 231 18.48 -9.57 -4.94
N ILE A 232 17.66 -8.52 -5.04
CA ILE A 232 18.02 -7.17 -4.55
C ILE A 232 17.76 -6.98 -3.05
N LEU A 233 16.87 -7.78 -2.47
CA LEU A 233 16.55 -7.65 -1.05
C LEU A 233 17.81 -7.87 -0.19
N PRO A 234 18.04 -7.06 0.87
CA PRO A 234 19.10 -7.33 1.83
C PRO A 234 18.85 -8.64 2.55
N GLN A 235 19.91 -9.30 3.04
CA GLN A 235 19.76 -10.46 3.91
C GLN A 235 19.46 -9.95 5.32
N LEU A 236 18.24 -10.15 5.80
CA LEU A 236 17.79 -9.68 7.10
C LEU A 236 18.13 -10.77 8.13
N ARG A 237 19.30 -10.65 8.79
CA ARG A 237 19.74 -11.57 9.85
C ARG A 237 19.43 -10.99 11.22
#